data_AF-A0A1S1LCB0-F1
#
_entry.id   AF-A0A1S1LCB0-F1
#
_cell.length_a   1.000
_cell.length_b   1.000
_cell.length_c   1.000
_cell.angle_alpha   90.00
_cell.angle_beta   90.00
_cell.angle_gamma   90.00
#
_symmetry.space_group_name_H-M   'P 1'
#
loop_
_entity.id
_entity.type
_entity.pdbx_description
1 polymer ?
#
loop_
_entity_poly.entity_id
_entity_poly.type
_entity_poly.pdbx_seq_one_letter_code
_entity_poly.pdbx_strand_id
1 'polypeptide(L)'
;MQMTRRQPTITAVRDQIVATLHAAYPLALTTRELAERLPPVVARVECDCRETLCDRPIVWIGESRLLECHKTWHVYRRPRRSADIHRHLVALARKGDVIRIGHNRQASQAEPWTVEPNATSMKEIADLERAWAGG
;
A
#
# COMPACT_ATOMS: atom_id res chain seq x y z
N MET A 1 28.92 9.29 1.88
CA MET A 1 27.74 9.39 0.99
C MET A 1 26.49 9.12 1.82
N GLN A 2 25.75 10.16 2.20
CA GLN A 2 24.50 10.00 2.94
C GLN A 2 23.37 9.73 1.95
N MET A 3 22.91 8.48 1.86
CA MET A 3 21.66 8.17 1.17
C MET A 3 20.50 8.54 2.10
N THR A 4 20.07 9.79 2.06
CA THR A 4 18.83 10.23 2.72
C THR A 4 17.65 9.51 2.07
N ARG A 5 17.31 8.32 2.55
CA ARG A 5 16.06 7.65 2.19
C ARG A 5 14.91 8.41 2.83
N ARG A 6 14.42 9.43 2.12
CA ARG A 6 13.23 10.20 2.51
C ARG A 6 12.08 9.22 2.78
N GLN A 7 11.54 9.28 3.99
CA GLN A 7 10.29 8.63 4.30
C GLN A 7 9.21 9.23 3.37
N PRO A 8 8.38 8.41 2.70
CA PRO A 8 7.36 8.95 1.82
C PRO A 8 6.40 9.83 2.63
N THR A 9 6.16 11.04 2.13
CA THR A 9 5.18 11.96 2.73
C THR A 9 3.79 11.34 2.68
N ILE A 10 2.86 11.85 3.50
CA ILE A 10 1.46 11.38 3.51
C ILE A 10 0.84 11.42 2.10
N THR A 11 1.19 12.44 1.31
CA THR A 11 0.79 12.58 -0.09
C THR A 11 1.40 11.46 -0.95
N ALA A 12 2.71 11.20 -0.84
CA ALA A 12 3.36 10.14 -1.61
C ALA A 12 2.79 8.74 -1.35
N VAL A 13 2.35 8.44 -0.12
CA VAL A 13 1.69 7.16 0.20
C VAL A 13 0.32 7.06 -0.48
N ARG A 14 -0.45 8.15 -0.50
CA ARG A 14 -1.76 8.21 -1.15
C ARG A 14 -1.65 8.06 -2.66
N ASP A 15 -0.69 8.75 -3.28
CA ASP A 15 -0.45 8.67 -4.72
C ASP A 15 -0.06 7.25 -5.14
N GLN A 16 0.78 6.58 -4.33
CA GLN A 16 1.15 5.18 -4.56
C GLN A 16 -0.05 4.23 -4.45
N ILE A 17 -0.96 4.46 -3.49
CA ILE A 17 -2.18 3.67 -3.34
C ILE A 17 -3.04 3.78 -4.60
N VAL A 18 -3.30 5.00 -5.05
CA VAL A 18 -4.13 5.28 -6.24
C VAL A 18 -3.49 4.67 -7.49
N ALA A 19 -2.19 4.88 -7.70
CA ALA A 19 -1.47 4.29 -8.83
C ALA A 19 -1.52 2.75 -8.84
N THR A 20 -1.43 2.12 -7.66
CA THR A 20 -1.48 0.66 -7.53
C THR A 20 -2.87 0.11 -7.83
N LEU A 21 -3.92 0.82 -7.42
CA LEU A 21 -5.31 0.45 -7.75
C LEU A 21 -5.62 0.66 -9.23
N HIS A 22 -5.12 1.74 -9.85
CA HIS A 22 -5.23 1.91 -11.31
C HIS A 22 -4.52 0.79 -12.08
N ALA A 23 -3.32 0.38 -11.65
CA ALA A 23 -2.60 -0.72 -12.27
C ALA A 23 -3.29 -2.09 -12.10
N ALA A 24 -4.14 -2.23 -11.08
CA ALA A 24 -4.89 -3.45 -10.83
C ALA A 24 -6.28 -3.44 -11.47
N TYR A 25 -6.79 -2.28 -11.89
CA TYR A 25 -8.11 -2.16 -12.52
C TYR A 25 -8.24 -3.10 -13.73
N PRO A 26 -9.38 -3.80 -13.91
CA PRO A 26 -10.65 -3.67 -13.18
C PRO A 26 -10.75 -4.47 -11.87
N LEU A 27 -9.67 -5.11 -11.42
CA LEU A 27 -9.69 -5.92 -10.21
C LEU A 27 -9.71 -5.05 -8.95
N ALA A 28 -10.63 -5.35 -8.05
CA ALA A 28 -10.63 -4.78 -6.71
C ALA A 28 -9.66 -5.55 -5.80
N LEU A 29 -8.91 -4.83 -4.97
CA LEU A 29 -7.91 -5.39 -4.08
C LEU A 29 -8.32 -5.25 -2.63
N THR A 30 -8.15 -6.30 -1.83
CA THR A 30 -8.26 -6.18 -0.39
C THR A 30 -7.17 -5.26 0.16
N THR A 31 -7.43 -4.69 1.34
CA THR A 31 -6.42 -3.86 2.05
C THR A 31 -5.07 -4.61 2.22
N ARG A 32 -5.11 -5.94 2.38
CA ARG A 32 -3.92 -6.76 2.52
C ARG A 32 -3.12 -6.82 1.22
N GLU A 33 -3.77 -7.22 0.12
CA GLU A 33 -3.11 -7.35 -1.18
C GLU A 33 -2.55 -6.00 -1.65
N LEU A 34 -3.26 -4.91 -1.38
CA LEU A 34 -2.78 -3.57 -1.67
C LEU A 34 -1.54 -3.22 -0.84
N ALA A 35 -1.50 -3.57 0.45
CA ALA A 35 -0.32 -3.33 1.29
C ALA A 35 0.91 -4.11 0.79
N GLU A 36 0.71 -5.35 0.35
CA GLU A 36 1.78 -6.21 -0.17
C GLU A 36 2.38 -5.68 -1.49
N ARG A 37 1.58 -4.99 -2.31
CA ARG A 37 2.04 -4.37 -3.58
C ARG A 37 2.74 -3.03 -3.40
N LEU A 38 2.59 -2.39 -2.24
CA LEU A 38 3.18 -1.08 -1.98
C LEU A 38 4.65 -1.18 -1.55
N PRO A 39 5.45 -0.12 -1.77
CA PRO A 39 6.81 -0.10 -1.29
C PRO A 39 6.90 -0.33 0.23
N PRO A 40 7.89 -1.08 0.70
CA PRO A 40 8.05 -1.37 2.13
C PRO A 40 8.27 -0.10 2.95
N VAL A 41 7.96 -0.21 4.23
CA VAL A 41 8.13 0.89 5.19
C VAL A 41 9.57 0.88 5.70
N VAL A 42 10.17 2.06 5.76
CA VAL A 42 11.41 2.30 6.50
C VAL A 42 11.04 2.96 7.81
N ALA A 43 11.48 2.38 8.93
CA ALA A 43 11.16 2.86 10.27
C ALA A 43 12.43 2.94 11.11
N ARG A 44 12.53 4.02 11.89
CA ARG A 44 13.51 4.16 12.96
C ARG A 44 12.90 3.64 14.25
N VAL A 45 13.65 2.81 14.97
CA VAL A 45 13.27 2.26 16.28
C VAL A 45 14.35 2.66 17.28
N GLU A 46 13.95 3.29 18.37
CA GLU A 46 14.84 3.58 19.49
C GLU A 46 15.04 2.29 20.29
N CYS A 47 16.27 1.82 20.38
CA CYS A 47 16.66 0.65 21.16
C CYS A 47 18.17 0.63 21.40
N ASP A 48 18.59 0.13 22.56
CA ASP A 48 20.01 -0.07 22.83
C ASP A 48 20.55 -1.20 21.93
N CYS A 49 21.64 -0.91 21.22
CA CYS A 49 22.28 -1.89 20.36
C CYS A 49 22.84 -3.03 21.20
N ARG A 50 22.24 -4.21 21.04
CA ARG A 50 22.82 -5.49 21.46
C ARG A 50 23.29 -6.17 20.18
N GLU A 51 24.59 -6.06 19.90
CA GLU A 51 25.22 -6.49 18.63
C GLU A 51 24.74 -7.87 18.14
N THR A 52 24.53 -8.81 19.08
CA THR A 52 24.06 -10.19 18.81
C THR A 52 22.63 -10.31 18.26
N LEU A 53 21.81 -9.26 18.35
CA LEU A 53 20.43 -9.21 17.84
C LEU A 53 20.28 -8.39 16.56
N CYS A 54 21.31 -7.64 16.16
CA CYS A 54 21.27 -6.77 14.98
C CYS A 54 21.27 -7.58 13.67
N ASP A 55 21.98 -8.71 13.66
CA ASP A 55 22.09 -9.60 12.49
C ASP A 55 20.98 -10.65 12.40
N ARG A 56 20.08 -10.72 13.40
CA ARG A 56 19.00 -11.71 13.40
C ARG A 56 17.75 -11.13 12.74
N PRO A 57 17.05 -11.91 11.89
CA PRO A 57 15.73 -11.52 11.43
C PRO A 57 14.81 -11.35 12.64
N ILE A 58 14.31 -10.13 12.83
CA ILE A 58 13.51 -9.78 14.00
C ILE A 58 12.09 -10.29 13.80
N VAL A 59 11.81 -11.47 14.36
CA VAL A 59 10.56 -12.23 14.18
C VAL A 59 9.32 -11.40 14.55
N TRP A 60 9.37 -10.53 15.57
CA TRP A 60 8.23 -9.69 15.97
C TRP A 60 7.87 -8.57 14.96
N ILE A 61 8.75 -8.26 14.00
CA ILE A 61 8.51 -7.26 12.94
C ILE A 61 8.22 -7.94 11.58
N GLY A 62 8.33 -9.27 11.49
CA GLY A 62 8.23 -10.05 10.23
C GLY A 62 9.56 -10.07 9.48
N GLU A 63 9.55 -10.27 8.15
CA GLU A 63 10.73 -10.17 7.26
C GLU A 63 11.32 -8.75 7.24
N SER A 64 11.95 -8.36 8.34
CA SER A 64 12.50 -7.03 8.54
C SER A 64 13.99 -7.08 8.37
N ARG A 65 14.51 -6.19 7.54
CA ARG A 65 15.94 -6.05 7.27
C ARG A 65 16.48 -4.81 7.95
N LEU A 66 17.50 -4.98 8.79
CA LEU A 66 18.27 -3.87 9.34
C LEU A 66 18.98 -3.13 8.20
N LEU A 67 18.81 -1.81 8.14
CA LEU A 67 19.45 -0.92 7.18
C LEU A 67 20.59 -0.12 7.81
N GLU A 68 20.39 0.35 9.05
CA GLU A 68 21.40 1.10 9.80
C GLU A 68 21.37 0.68 11.27
N CYS A 69 22.56 0.51 11.84
CA CYS A 69 22.78 0.17 13.24
C CYS A 69 23.49 1.34 13.94
N HIS A 70 22.91 1.87 15.01
CA HIS A 70 23.51 2.89 15.85
C HIS A 70 23.37 2.48 17.32
N LYS A 71 24.17 3.09 18.21
CA LYS A 71 24.25 2.68 19.62
C LYS A 71 22.90 2.67 20.35
N THR A 72 22.02 3.62 20.01
CA THR A 72 20.74 3.82 20.70
C THR A 72 19.52 3.75 19.78
N TRP A 73 19.72 3.47 18.49
CA TRP A 73 18.62 3.38 17.53
C TRP A 73 19.00 2.61 16.28
N HIS A 74 18.01 2.01 15.64
CA HIS A 74 18.16 1.24 14.42
C HIS A 74 17.20 1.71 13.33
N VAL A 75 17.57 1.51 12.07
CA VAL A 75 16.68 1.69 10.92
C VAL A 75 16.36 0.34 10.32
N TYR A 76 15.08 0.03 10.20
CA TYR A 76 14.60 -1.21 9.60
C TYR A 76 13.76 -0.95 8.36
N ARG A 77 13.85 -1.87 7.41
CA ARG A 77 12.92 -2.01 6.29
C ARG A 77 12.00 -3.20 6.57
N ARG A 78 10.69 -3.00 6.52
CA ARG A 78 9.69 -4.08 6.67
C ARG A 78 8.61 -4.01 5.59
N PRO A 79 7.97 -5.14 5.24
CA PRO A 79 6.75 -5.13 4.43
C PRO A 79 5.70 -4.19 5.03
N ARG A 80 4.95 -3.54 4.15
CA ARG A 80 3.83 -2.69 4.55
C ARG A 80 2.67 -3.61 4.97
N ARG A 81 1.98 -3.24 6.05
CA ARG A 81 0.85 -3.98 6.62
C ARG A 81 -0.45 -3.23 6.33
N SER A 82 -1.58 -3.92 6.38
CA SER A 82 -2.91 -3.31 6.19
C SER A 82 -3.13 -2.09 7.10
N ALA A 83 -2.67 -2.18 8.36
CA ALA A 83 -2.77 -1.09 9.33
C ALA A 83 -2.02 0.19 8.91
N ASP A 84 -0.92 0.07 8.15
CA ASP A 84 -0.14 1.23 7.70
C ASP A 84 -0.90 2.07 6.67
N ILE A 85 -1.79 1.44 5.89
CA ILE A 85 -2.48 2.07 4.75
C ILE A 85 -3.97 2.33 4.99
N HIS A 86 -4.58 1.65 5.98
CA HIS A 86 -6.02 1.74 6.22
C HIS A 86 -6.50 3.19 6.40
N ARG A 87 -5.80 3.99 7.21
CA ARG A 87 -6.13 5.41 7.41
C ARG A 87 -6.06 6.24 6.11
N HIS A 88 -5.17 5.86 5.19
CA HIS A 88 -4.99 6.54 3.92
C HIS A 88 -6.13 6.18 2.95
N LEU A 89 -6.52 4.91 2.90
CA LEU A 89 -7.66 4.43 2.11
C LEU A 89 -8.96 5.10 2.52
N VAL A 90 -9.24 5.16 3.83
CA VAL A 90 -10.43 5.87 4.34
C VAL A 90 -10.43 7.34 3.94
N ALA A 91 -9.28 8.01 4.00
CA ALA A 91 -9.17 9.41 3.61
C ALA A 91 -9.33 9.63 2.10
N LEU A 92 -8.81 8.72 1.26
CA LEU A 92 -8.99 8.74 -0.19
C LEU A 92 -10.46 8.47 -0.57
N ALA A 93 -11.11 7.52 0.09
CA ALA A 93 -12.50 7.21 -0.17
C ALA A 93 -13.45 8.35 0.20
N ARG A 94 -13.16 9.07 1.29
CA ARG A 94 -13.88 10.29 1.66
C ARG A 94 -13.73 11.41 0.62
N LYS A 95 -12.67 11.39 -0.18
CA LYS A 95 -12.42 12.34 -1.27
C LYS A 95 -12.97 11.89 -2.61
N GLY A 96 -13.41 10.64 -2.74
CA GLY A 96 -13.84 10.03 -4.01
C GLY A 96 -12.71 9.47 -4.87
N ASP A 97 -11.45 9.51 -4.42
CA ASP A 97 -10.30 9.03 -5.19
C ASP A 97 -10.25 7.50 -5.32
N VAL A 98 -10.90 6.78 -4.39
CA VAL A 98 -11.01 5.31 -4.37
C VAL A 98 -12.39 4.90 -3.87
N ILE A 99 -12.86 3.74 -4.30
CA ILE A 99 -14.14 3.17 -3.91
C ILE A 99 -13.93 1.94 -3.04
N ARG A 100 -14.69 1.84 -1.96
CA ARG A 100 -14.82 0.62 -1.14
C ARG A 100 -15.99 -0.21 -1.66
N ILE A 101 -15.73 -1.42 -2.15
CA ILE A 101 -16.77 -2.30 -2.71
C ILE A 101 -17.35 -3.17 -1.59
N GLY A 102 -18.54 -2.79 -1.13
CA GLY A 102 -19.39 -3.61 -0.26
C GLY A 102 -18.92 -3.78 1.18
N HIS A 103 -19.87 -3.67 2.11
CA HIS A 103 -19.72 -4.15 3.48
C HIS A 103 -20.42 -5.52 3.51
N ASN A 104 -19.73 -6.61 3.17
CA ASN A 104 -20.36 -7.92 3.24
C ASN A 104 -20.46 -8.32 4.72
N ARG A 105 -21.62 -8.05 5.35
CA ARG A 105 -21.90 -8.41 6.75
C ARG A 105 -21.81 -9.92 7.03
N GLN A 106 -21.78 -10.76 5.99
CA GLN A 106 -21.70 -12.22 6.10
C GLN A 106 -20.32 -12.80 5.76
N ALA A 107 -19.42 -12.02 5.15
CA ALA A 107 -18.10 -12.51 4.81
C ALA A 107 -17.08 -12.01 5.83
N SER A 108 -16.34 -12.93 6.44
CA SER A 108 -15.06 -12.68 7.11
C SER A 108 -13.97 -12.14 6.16
N GLN A 109 -14.33 -11.73 4.94
CA GLN A 109 -13.40 -11.28 3.92
C GLN A 109 -13.10 -9.80 4.08
N ALA A 110 -11.81 -9.48 3.96
CA ALA A 110 -11.31 -8.12 3.96
C ALA A 110 -11.99 -7.31 2.85
N GLU A 111 -12.38 -6.08 3.15
CA GLU A 111 -13.13 -5.24 2.23
C GLU A 111 -12.25 -4.83 1.04
N PRO A 112 -12.72 -5.09 -0.20
CA PRO A 112 -11.98 -4.75 -1.40
C PRO A 112 -12.12 -3.27 -1.76
N TRP A 113 -11.06 -2.73 -2.34
CA TRP A 113 -10.91 -1.36 -2.80
C TRP A 113 -10.66 -1.34 -4.30
N THR A 114 -11.22 -0.37 -4.98
CA THR A 114 -10.95 -0.09 -6.40
C THR A 114 -10.83 1.42 -6.60
N VAL A 115 -10.51 1.84 -7.82
CA VAL A 115 -10.61 3.22 -8.28
C VAL A 115 -11.86 3.38 -9.13
N GLU A 116 -12.41 4.59 -9.19
CA GLU A 116 -13.37 4.90 -10.25
C GLU A 116 -12.70 4.69 -11.62
N PRO A 117 -13.43 4.14 -12.61
CA PRO A 117 -12.92 4.13 -13.97
C PRO A 117 -12.62 5.57 -14.36
N ASN A 118 -11.34 5.86 -14.62
CA ASN A 118 -10.96 7.19 -15.06
C ASN A 118 -11.55 7.45 -16.46
N ALA A 119 -11.56 8.70 -16.92
CA ALA A 119 -12.13 9.07 -18.21
C ALA A 119 -11.57 8.26 -19.40
N THR A 120 -10.32 7.79 -19.28
CA THR A 120 -9.68 6.90 -20.27
C THR A 120 -10.31 5.51 -20.25
N SER A 121 -10.49 4.90 -19.07
CA SER A 121 -11.19 3.62 -18.91
C SER A 121 -12.65 3.71 -19.35
N MET A 122 -13.33 4.82 -19.07
CA MET A 122 -14.70 5.05 -19.56
C MET A 122 -14.77 5.15 -21.08
N LYS A 123 -13.78 5.82 -21.71
CA LYS A 123 -13.69 5.91 -23.17
C LYS A 123 -13.42 4.54 -23.80
N GLU A 124 -12.50 3.77 -23.22
CA GLU A 124 -12.18 2.42 -23.68
C GLU A 124 -13.37 1.48 -23.57
N ILE A 125 -14.13 1.52 -22.47
CA ILE A 125 -15.38 0.77 -22.31
C ILE A 125 -16.39 1.18 -23.39
N ALA A 126 -16.60 2.49 -23.60
CA ALA A 126 -17.53 2.98 -24.62
C ALA A 126 -17.11 2.60 -26.05
N ASP A 127 -15.81 2.58 -26.34
CA ASP A 127 -15.28 2.17 -27.64
C ASP A 127 -15.43 0.66 -27.86
N LEU A 128 -15.24 -0.16 -26.82
CA LEU A 128 -15.49 -1.60 -26.84
C LEU A 128 -16.99 -1.92 -27.02
N GLU A 129 -17.88 -1.24 -26.29
CA GLU A 129 -19.34 -1.39 -26.45
C GLU A 129 -19.79 -1.02 -27.86
N ARG A 130 -19.23 0.05 -28.45
CA ARG A 130 -19.52 0.46 -29.82
C ARG A 130 -19.03 -0.58 -30.85
N ALA A 131 -17.87 -1.18 -30.60
CA ALA A 131 -17.34 -2.24 -31.46
C ALA A 131 -18.18 -3.52 -31.41
N TRP A 132 -18.77 -3.85 -30.25
CA TRP A 132 -19.65 -5.01 -30.08
C TRP A 132 -21.07 -4.79 -30.59
N ALA A 133 -21.60 -3.56 -30.50
CA ALA A 133 -22.94 -3.22 -30.99
C ALA A 133 -23.01 -2.97 -32.50
N GLY A 134 -21.87 -2.90 -33.19
CA GLY A 134 -21.75 -2.56 -34.61
C GLY A 134 -21.48 -3.74 -35.56
N GLY A 135 -21.59 -4.99 -35.10
CA GLY A 135 -21.45 -6.21 -35.92
C GLY A 135 -22.72 -7.02 -35.95
#